data_AF-A0A450SZL0-F1
#
_entry.id   AF-A0A450SZL0-F1
#
_cell.length_a   1.000
_cell.length_b   1.000
_cell.length_c   1.000
_cell.angle_alpha   90.00
_cell.angle_beta   90.00
_cell.angle_gamma   90.00
#
_symmetry.space_group_name_H-M   'P 1'
#
loop_
_entity.id
_entity.type
_entity.pdbx_description
1 polymer ?
#
loop_
_entity_poly.entity_id
_entity_poly.type
_entity_poly.pdbx_seq_one_letter_code
_entity_poly.pdbx_strand_id
1 'polypeptide(L)'
;MRNVINLQMKLGEKDIGAIELDPKSRDDIPQILRGLQYIYTEQAVRERVFEILRELLPNRIVGEGKADPNNGRPGMTQWTILVFGVLRLALNIDYDRLQELVNQHKTIRQMIGHSDWLDDARYELQT
;
A
#
# COMPACT_ATOMS: atom_id res chain seq x y z
N MET A 1 -12.61 8.49 6.74
CA MET A 1 -12.36 7.16 7.33
C MET A 1 -11.00 6.65 6.87
N ARG A 2 -10.08 6.32 7.79
CA ARG A 2 -8.72 5.85 7.52
C ARG A 2 -8.44 4.55 8.27
N ASN A 3 -8.09 3.51 7.51
CA ASN A 3 -7.72 2.19 8.04
C ASN A 3 -6.28 1.86 7.62
N VAL A 4 -5.59 1.05 8.42
CA VAL A 4 -4.25 0.58 8.08
C VAL A 4 -4.31 -0.31 6.83
N ILE A 5 -5.15 -1.34 6.88
CA ILE A 5 -5.44 -2.28 5.80
C ILE A 5 -6.82 -2.90 6.05
N ASN A 6 -7.50 -3.36 5.01
CA ASN A 6 -8.67 -4.23 5.17
C ASN A 6 -8.19 -5.69 5.17
N LEU A 7 -8.37 -6.40 6.28
CA LEU A 7 -7.97 -7.81 6.40
C LEU A 7 -8.97 -8.76 5.75
N GLN A 8 -10.20 -8.30 5.51
CA GLN A 8 -11.18 -9.10 4.80
C GLN A 8 -10.94 -8.96 3.30
N MET A 9 -10.51 -10.07 2.68
CA MET A 9 -10.32 -10.14 1.24
C MET A 9 -11.65 -10.00 0.49
N LYS A 10 -11.60 -9.32 -0.65
CA LYS A 10 -12.70 -9.28 -1.62
C LYS A 10 -12.51 -10.35 -2.70
N LEU A 11 -13.57 -10.59 -3.45
CA LEU A 11 -13.55 -11.56 -4.55
C LEU A 11 -12.48 -11.18 -5.58
N GLY A 12 -11.59 -12.12 -5.87
CA GLY A 12 -10.53 -11.95 -6.87
C GLY A 12 -9.27 -11.22 -6.36
N GLU A 13 -9.21 -10.85 -5.09
CA GLU A 13 -7.95 -10.43 -4.43
C GLU A 13 -7.08 -11.66 -4.12
N LYS A 14 -5.76 -11.50 -4.20
CA LYS A 14 -4.79 -12.52 -3.75
C LYS A 14 -4.30 -12.11 -2.35
N ASP A 15 -4.23 -13.06 -1.42
CA ASP A 15 -3.60 -12.81 -0.13
C ASP A 15 -2.15 -12.33 -0.34
N ILE A 16 -1.72 -11.30 0.39
CA ILE A 16 -0.39 -10.70 0.21
C ILE A 16 0.70 -11.74 0.47
N GLY A 17 0.51 -12.63 1.45
CA GLY A 17 1.44 -13.72 1.74
C GLY A 17 1.51 -14.78 0.64
N ALA A 18 0.48 -14.88 -0.21
CA ALA A 18 0.43 -15.82 -1.33
C ALA A 18 0.92 -15.21 -2.67
N ILE A 19 1.28 -13.92 -2.71
CA ILE A 19 1.83 -13.30 -3.93
C ILE A 19 3.16 -13.99 -4.31
N GLU A 20 3.23 -14.46 -5.56
CA GLU A 20 4.42 -15.13 -6.06
C GLU A 20 5.37 -14.09 -6.66
N LEU A 21 6.59 -14.04 -6.14
CA LEU A 21 7.63 -13.13 -6.57
C LEU A 21 8.81 -13.96 -7.05
N ASP A 22 9.31 -13.70 -8.26
CA ASP A 22 10.44 -14.44 -8.82
C ASP A 22 11.70 -14.18 -7.97
N PRO A 23 12.22 -15.21 -7.28
CA PRO A 23 13.38 -15.02 -6.42
C PRO A 23 14.66 -14.69 -7.19
N LYS A 24 14.72 -15.05 -8.48
CA LYS A 24 15.87 -14.87 -9.38
C LYS A 24 15.82 -13.55 -10.15
N SER A 25 14.73 -12.80 -10.04
CA SER A 25 14.63 -11.51 -10.71
C SER A 25 15.75 -10.59 -10.23
N ARG A 26 16.44 -9.98 -11.20
CA ARG A 26 17.45 -8.94 -10.96
C ARG A 26 16.83 -7.54 -10.94
N ASP A 27 15.54 -7.44 -11.24
CA ASP A 27 14.80 -6.20 -11.11
C ASP A 27 14.60 -5.86 -9.63
N ASP A 28 14.50 -4.57 -9.32
CA ASP A 28 14.35 -4.08 -7.96
C ASP A 28 12.93 -4.29 -7.41
N ILE A 29 11.90 -4.26 -8.27
CA ILE A 29 10.50 -4.35 -7.84
C ILE A 29 10.23 -5.67 -7.09
N PRO A 30 10.57 -6.87 -7.60
CA PRO A 30 10.33 -8.11 -6.87
C PRO A 30 11.11 -8.22 -5.55
N GLN A 31 12.24 -7.54 -5.42
CA GLN A 31 13.01 -7.50 -4.17
C GLN A 31 12.33 -6.59 -3.14
N ILE A 32 11.89 -5.40 -3.56
CA ILE A 32 11.12 -4.47 -2.73
C ILE A 32 9.82 -5.12 -2.26
N LEU A 33 9.08 -5.75 -3.18
CA LEU A 33 7.83 -6.44 -2.86
C LEU A 33 8.02 -7.60 -1.90
N ARG A 34 9.18 -8.30 -1.93
CA ARG A 34 9.51 -9.35 -0.93
C ARG A 34 9.66 -8.75 0.47
N GLY A 35 10.31 -7.60 0.58
CA GLY A 35 10.42 -6.89 1.87
C GLY A 35 9.05 -6.47 2.42
N LEU A 36 8.17 -5.95 1.56
CA LEU A 36 6.80 -5.60 1.94
C LEU A 36 5.97 -6.83 2.31
N GLN A 37 6.10 -7.92 1.54
CA GLN A 37 5.46 -9.20 1.86
C GLN A 37 5.89 -9.72 3.23
N TYR A 38 7.19 -9.67 3.55
CA TYR A 38 7.72 -10.06 4.86
C TYR A 38 7.12 -9.21 6.00
N ILE A 39 7.03 -7.88 5.82
CA ILE A 39 6.38 -6.99 6.80
C ILE A 39 4.92 -7.42 7.05
N TYR A 40 4.21 -7.87 6.01
CA TYR A 40 2.81 -8.30 6.14
C TYR A 40 2.66 -9.69 6.77
N THR A 41 3.53 -10.63 6.43
CA THR A 41 3.41 -12.03 6.86
C THR A 41 3.98 -12.28 8.26
N GLU A 42 5.03 -11.55 8.65
CA GLU A 42 5.66 -11.70 9.97
C GLU A 42 4.90 -10.89 11.02
N GLN A 43 4.16 -11.57 11.90
CA GLN A 43 3.21 -10.92 12.82
C GLN A 43 3.88 -9.86 13.70
N ALA A 44 5.04 -10.18 14.30
CA ALA A 44 5.74 -9.27 15.20
C ALA A 44 6.22 -7.99 14.48
N VAL A 45 6.58 -8.11 13.20
CA VAL A 45 6.99 -6.96 12.37
C VAL A 45 5.76 -6.18 11.93
N ARG A 46 4.71 -6.88 11.47
CA ARG A 46 3.45 -6.27 11.03
C ARG A 46 2.85 -5.39 12.10
N GLU A 47 2.74 -5.89 13.33
CA GLU A 47 2.13 -5.18 14.44
C GLU A 47 2.86 -3.86 14.73
N ARG A 48 4.19 -3.91 14.81
CA ARG A 48 5.03 -2.73 15.04
C ARG A 48 4.93 -1.71 13.91
N VAL A 49 4.94 -2.15 12.66
CA VAL A 49 4.78 -1.26 11.51
C VAL A 49 3.38 -0.65 11.49
N PHE A 50 2.34 -1.43 11.79
CA PHE A 50 0.96 -0.97 11.79
C PHE A 50 0.70 0.04 12.91
N GLU A 51 1.35 -0.10 14.06
CA GLU A 51 1.35 0.93 15.12
C GLU A 51 1.91 2.25 14.61
N ILE A 52 3.09 2.23 13.98
CA ILE A 52 3.70 3.45 13.39
C ILE A 52 2.76 4.07 12.35
N LEU A 53 2.17 3.25 11.47
CA LEU A 53 1.23 3.74 10.46
C LEU A 53 0.02 4.45 11.10
N ARG A 54 -0.55 3.92 12.19
CA ARG A 54 -1.66 4.57 12.91
C ARG A 54 -1.27 5.93 13.48
N GLU A 55 -0.02 6.12 13.88
CA GLU A 55 0.47 7.41 14.40
C GLU A 55 0.64 8.49 13.31
N LEU A 56 0.83 8.08 12.05
CA LEU A 56 1.00 8.96 10.89
C LEU A 56 -0.30 9.66 10.46
N LEU A 57 -1.36 9.61 11.27
CA LEU A 57 -2.55 10.45 11.04
C LEU A 57 -2.15 11.93 11.02
N PRO A 58 -2.68 12.73 10.08
CA PRO A 58 -2.40 14.15 10.04
C PRO A 58 -3.01 14.84 11.27
N ASN A 59 -2.46 16.00 11.62
CA ASN A 59 -3.09 16.86 12.63
C ASN A 59 -4.39 17.44 12.07
N ARG A 60 -5.31 17.80 12.96
CA ARG A 60 -6.54 18.50 12.57
C ARG A 60 -6.17 19.86 11.98
N ILE A 61 -6.93 20.28 10.97
CA ILE A 61 -6.80 21.62 10.37
C ILE A 61 -7.31 22.69 11.35
N VAL A 62 -8.32 22.34 12.16
CA VAL A 62 -8.92 23.21 13.17
C VAL A 62 -8.90 22.49 14.52
N GLY A 63 -8.32 23.13 15.53
CA GLY A 63 -8.16 22.61 16.88
C GLY A 63 -6.87 21.79 17.08
N GLU A 64 -6.66 21.33 18.31
CA GLU A 64 -5.48 20.56 18.69
C GLU A 64 -5.67 19.04 18.49
N GLY A 65 -4.57 18.33 18.21
CA GLY A 65 -4.53 16.87 18.12
C GLY A 65 -4.65 16.28 16.71
N LYS A 66 -4.69 14.94 16.65
CA LYS A 66 -4.74 14.14 15.42
C LYS A 66 -6.15 14.10 14.82
N ALA A 67 -6.22 14.01 13.50
CA ALA A 67 -7.48 13.83 12.78
C ALA A 67 -8.16 12.52 13.22
N ASP A 68 -9.48 12.57 13.40
CA ASP A 68 -10.27 11.38 13.75
C ASP A 68 -10.27 10.39 12.57
N PRO A 69 -9.72 9.17 12.73
CA PRO A 69 -9.68 8.17 11.68
C PRO A 69 -11.08 7.68 11.27
N ASN A 70 -12.10 7.83 12.11
CA ASN A 70 -13.47 7.39 11.83
C ASN A 70 -14.33 8.45 11.12
N ASN A 71 -13.81 9.67 10.94
CA ASN A 71 -14.53 10.77 10.32
C ASN A 71 -13.98 11.12 8.91
N GLY A 72 -14.81 11.71 8.05
CA GLY A 72 -14.46 12.18 6.71
C GLY A 72 -14.49 11.13 5.59
N ARG A 73 -14.11 11.54 4.36
CA ARG A 73 -14.14 10.70 3.15
C ARG A 73 -13.23 9.45 3.30
N PRO A 74 -13.64 8.28 2.82
CA PRO A 74 -12.75 7.13 2.68
C PRO A 74 -11.58 7.49 1.76
N GLY A 75 -10.36 7.34 2.25
CA GLY A 75 -9.14 7.55 1.45
C GLY A 75 -8.42 6.23 1.18
N MET A 76 -7.24 6.32 0.56
CA MET A 76 -6.32 5.18 0.47
C MET A 76 -5.99 4.63 1.86
N THR A 77 -5.81 3.31 1.95
CA THR A 77 -5.35 2.67 3.18
C THR A 77 -3.91 3.09 3.49
N GLN A 78 -3.50 3.05 4.76
CA GLN A 78 -2.12 3.39 5.12
C GLN A 78 -1.12 2.39 4.55
N TRP A 79 -1.52 1.13 4.36
CA TRP A 79 -0.75 0.12 3.64
C TRP A 79 -0.48 0.54 2.19
N THR A 80 -1.51 0.97 1.45
CA THR A 80 -1.34 1.49 0.07
C THR A 80 -0.34 2.64 0.05
N ILE A 81 -0.45 3.58 1.00
CA ILE A 81 0.47 4.73 1.11
C ILE A 81 1.90 4.27 1.40
N LEU A 82 2.09 3.29 2.30
CA LEU A 82 3.39 2.70 2.59
C LEU A 82 4.01 2.08 1.34
N VAL A 83 3.26 1.23 0.62
CA VAL A 83 3.73 0.58 -0.61
C VAL A 83 4.17 1.63 -1.63
N PHE A 84 3.36 2.68 -1.84
CA PHE A 84 3.67 3.77 -2.77
C PHE A 84 4.93 4.53 -2.35
N GLY A 85 5.04 4.89 -1.07
CA GLY A 85 6.19 5.57 -0.51
C GLY A 85 7.48 4.76 -0.65
N VAL A 86 7.43 3.46 -0.32
CA VAL A 86 8.57 2.55 -0.44
C VAL A 86 8.99 2.39 -1.90
N LEU A 87 8.06 2.15 -2.82
CA LEU A 87 8.37 2.04 -4.25
C LEU A 87 9.02 3.31 -4.79
N ARG A 88 8.43 4.47 -4.49
CA ARG A 88 8.98 5.76 -4.95
C ARG A 88 10.41 5.97 -4.45
N LEU A 89 10.64 5.74 -3.16
CA LEU A 89 11.95 5.96 -2.52
C LEU A 89 12.99 4.95 -2.99
N ALA A 90 12.65 3.66 -3.01
CA ALA A 90 13.59 2.59 -3.34
C ALA A 90 13.95 2.57 -4.83
N LEU A 91 13.00 2.90 -5.72
CA LEU A 91 13.27 3.01 -7.16
C LEU A 91 13.82 4.38 -7.56
N ASN A 92 13.82 5.36 -6.65
CA ASN A 92 14.21 6.75 -6.91
C ASN A 92 13.48 7.36 -8.12
N ILE A 93 12.14 7.26 -8.11
CA ILE A 93 11.28 7.73 -9.21
C ILE A 93 10.42 8.93 -8.83
N ASP A 94 9.94 9.65 -9.84
CA ASP A 94 8.92 10.70 -9.69
C ASP A 94 7.50 10.11 -9.51
N TYR A 95 6.53 11.00 -9.31
CA TYR A 95 5.14 10.59 -9.11
C TYR A 95 4.46 10.12 -10.39
N ASP A 96 4.85 10.62 -11.55
CA ASP A 96 4.31 10.19 -12.85
C ASP A 96 4.67 8.72 -13.11
N ARG A 97 5.94 8.36 -12.91
CA ARG A 97 6.39 6.97 -13.05
C ARG A 97 5.83 6.07 -11.97
N LEU A 98 5.67 6.56 -10.74
CA LEU A 98 4.98 5.81 -9.70
C LEU A 98 3.53 5.51 -10.10
N GLN A 99 2.80 6.52 -10.60
CA GLN A 99 1.41 6.39 -11.05
C GLN A 99 1.28 5.32 -12.13
N GLU A 100 2.16 5.34 -13.13
CA GLU A 100 2.16 4.35 -14.20
C GLU A 100 2.39 2.93 -13.65
N LEU A 101 3.38 2.76 -12.76
CA LEU A 101 3.68 1.46 -12.14
C LEU A 101 2.52 0.92 -11.32
N VAL A 102 1.91 1.74 -10.44
CA VAL A 102 0.82 1.26 -9.58
C VAL A 102 -0.46 0.98 -10.37
N ASN A 103 -0.62 1.61 -11.54
CA ASN A 103 -1.76 1.38 -12.41
C ASN A 103 -1.57 0.17 -13.34
N GLN A 104 -0.37 -0.11 -13.83
CA GLN A 104 -0.15 -1.16 -14.83
C GLN A 104 0.55 -2.42 -14.29
N HIS A 105 1.36 -2.30 -13.24
CA HIS A 105 2.17 -3.40 -12.77
C HIS A 105 1.35 -4.36 -11.90
N LYS A 106 1.01 -5.51 -12.49
CA LYS A 106 0.14 -6.53 -11.90
C LYS A 106 0.47 -6.90 -10.44
N THR A 107 1.73 -7.23 -10.14
CA THR A 107 2.10 -7.64 -8.77
C THR A 107 2.08 -6.50 -7.76
N ILE A 108 2.27 -5.24 -8.21
CA ILE A 108 2.12 -4.07 -7.33
C ILE A 108 0.64 -3.87 -7.01
N ARG A 109 -0.24 -4.01 -8.01
CA ARG A 109 -1.70 -3.98 -7.81
C ARG A 109 -2.18 -5.07 -6.85
N GLN A 110 -1.67 -6.29 -6.97
CA GLN A 110 -1.95 -7.37 -6.01
C GLN A 110 -1.50 -6.98 -4.59
N MET A 111 -0.30 -6.40 -4.45
CA MET A 111 0.27 -6.00 -3.14
C MET A 111 -0.59 -4.97 -2.39
N ILE A 112 -1.39 -4.17 -3.10
CA ILE A 112 -2.30 -3.16 -2.53
C ILE A 112 -3.77 -3.60 -2.52
N GLY A 113 -4.04 -4.87 -2.81
CA GLY A 113 -5.38 -5.47 -2.72
C GLY A 113 -6.29 -5.22 -3.92
N HIS A 114 -5.74 -4.93 -5.10
CA HIS A 114 -6.55 -4.93 -6.32
C HIS A 114 -6.71 -6.33 -6.88
N SER A 115 -7.90 -6.63 -7.40
CA SER A 115 -8.15 -7.87 -8.12
C SER A 115 -7.49 -7.84 -9.51
N ASP A 116 -6.99 -8.98 -9.97
CA ASP A 116 -6.37 -9.11 -11.29
C ASP A 116 -7.33 -8.91 -12.46
N TRP A 117 -8.62 -9.28 -12.32
CA TRP A 117 -9.57 -9.33 -13.45
C TRP A 117 -10.89 -8.58 -13.22
N LEU A 118 -11.17 -8.12 -12.00
CA LEU A 118 -12.40 -7.39 -11.64
C LEU A 118 -12.15 -5.90 -11.35
N ASP A 119 -10.91 -5.44 -11.42
CA ASP A 119 -10.52 -4.15 -10.84
C ASP A 119 -10.10 -3.11 -11.87
N ASP A 120 -11.04 -2.23 -12.21
CA ASP A 120 -10.83 -1.08 -13.09
C ASP A 120 -10.36 0.18 -12.35
N ALA A 121 -10.07 0.11 -11.04
CA ALA A 121 -9.66 1.28 -10.28
C ALA A 121 -8.31 1.82 -10.78
N ARG A 122 -8.23 3.13 -10.93
CA ARG A 122 -7.01 3.84 -11.30
C ARG A 122 -6.66 4.89 -10.25
N TYR A 123 -5.37 5.05 -10.04
CA TYR A 123 -4.82 6.12 -9.23
C TYR A 123 -4.54 7.33 -10.11
N GLU A 124 -4.95 8.50 -9.63
CA GLU A 124 -4.79 9.79 -10.29
C GLU A 124 -3.81 10.67 -9.49
N LEU A 125 -3.07 11.52 -10.19
CA LEU A 125 -2.30 12.59 -9.55
C LEU A 125 -3.25 13.71 -9.13
N GLN A 126 -3.01 14.29 -7.95
CA GLN A 126 -3.65 15.55 -7.60
C GLN A 126 -2.97 16.68 -8.38
N THR A 127 -3.63 17.11 -9.45
CA THR A 127 -3.29 18.33 -10.21
C THR A 127 -4.05 19.54 -9.68
#